data_AF-A0A355DS71-F1
#
_entry.id   AF-A0A355DS71-F1
#
_cell.length_a   1.000
_cell.length_b   1.000
_cell.length_c   1.000
_cell.angle_alpha   90.00
_cell.angle_beta   90.00
_cell.angle_gamma   90.00
#
_symmetry.space_group_name_H-M   'P 1'
#
loop_
_entity.id
_entity.type
_entity.pdbx_description
1 polymer ?
#
loop_
_entity_poly.entity_id
_entity_poly.type
_entity_poly.pdbx_seq_one_letter_code
_entity_poly.pdbx_strand_id
1 'polypeptide(L)' 'MNDSDRSDDWKQQETVIATEGENPGEWNYSTYPNWDEAMEAVKVARRQGKAAVIYSGATPP' A
#
# COMPACT_ATOMS: atom_id res chain seq x y z
N MET A 1 -21.88 17.08 -18.38
CA MET A 1 -21.04 17.23 -17.17
C MET A 1 -21.37 16.02 -16.31
N ASN A 2 -20.51 15.00 -16.28
CA ASN A 2 -20.72 13.81 -15.47
C ASN A 2 -19.35 13.42 -14.88
N ASP A 3 -18.91 14.18 -13.89
CA ASP A 3 -17.58 14.10 -13.26
C ASP A 3 -17.67 13.43 -11.87
N SER A 4 -18.43 12.35 -11.73
CA SER A 4 -18.74 11.80 -10.40
C SER A 4 -18.36 10.33 -10.16
N ASP A 5 -17.57 9.70 -11.05
CA ASP A 5 -17.22 8.27 -10.88
C ASP A 5 -15.71 7.96 -10.95
N ARG A 6 -14.82 8.97 -10.86
CA ARG A 6 -13.36 8.76 -10.83
C ARG A 6 -12.75 8.64 -9.44
N SER A 7 -13.54 8.83 -8.38
CA SER A 7 -13.02 9.02 -7.02
C SER A 7 -12.62 7.74 -6.29
N ASP A 8 -12.96 6.56 -6.83
CA ASP A 8 -12.60 5.26 -6.23
C ASP A 8 -11.76 4.37 -7.14
N ASP A 9 -11.50 4.78 -8.39
CA ASP A 9 -10.68 4.03 -9.35
C ASP A 9 -9.23 3.92 -8.87
N TRP A 10 -8.69 5.00 -8.27
CA TRP A 10 -7.37 4.98 -7.67
C TRP A 10 -7.28 3.90 -6.59
N LYS A 11 -8.31 3.72 -5.74
CA LYS A 11 -8.29 2.69 -4.69
C LYS A 11 -8.27 1.27 -5.24
N GLN A 12 -8.83 1.02 -6.42
CA GLN A 12 -8.87 -0.32 -7.03
C GLN A 12 -7.58 -0.72 -7.74
N GLN A 13 -6.55 0.13 -7.71
CA GLN A 13 -5.27 -0.18 -8.35
C GLN A 13 -4.42 -1.11 -7.48
N GLU A 14 -3.77 -2.08 -8.14
CA GLU A 14 -2.79 -2.93 -7.51
C GLU A 14 -1.68 -2.08 -6.87
N THR A 15 -1.44 -2.32 -5.59
CA THR A 15 -0.56 -1.52 -4.75
C THR A 15 0.48 -2.41 -4.09
N VAL A 16 1.74 -2.11 -4.36
CA VAL A 16 2.91 -2.76 -3.78
C VAL A 16 3.33 -1.99 -2.53
N ILE A 17 3.52 -2.73 -1.45
CA ILE A 17 4.11 -2.22 -0.22
C ILE A 17 5.50 -2.84 -0.04
N ALA A 18 6.40 -2.08 0.57
CA ALA A 18 7.66 -2.58 1.09
C ALA A 18 7.61 -2.56 2.62
N THR A 19 7.93 -3.69 3.25
CA THR A 19 8.01 -3.86 4.69
C THR A 19 9.41 -4.30 5.10
N GLU A 20 9.88 -3.83 6.25
CA GLU A 20 11.19 -4.20 6.78
C GLU A 20 11.28 -5.71 7.03
N GLY A 21 12.35 -6.31 6.53
CA GLY A 21 12.69 -7.72 6.72
C GLY A 21 13.26 -8.01 8.10
N GLU A 22 13.75 -9.23 8.28
CA GLU A 22 14.37 -9.64 9.55
C GLU A 22 15.83 -9.18 9.65
N ASN A 23 16.50 -8.97 8.49
CA ASN A 23 17.88 -8.51 8.44
C ASN A 23 17.96 -7.00 8.14
N PRO A 24 18.96 -6.28 8.71
CA PRO A 24 19.19 -4.87 8.39
C PRO A 24 19.37 -4.64 6.89
N GLY A 25 18.57 -3.74 6.31
CA GLY A 25 18.60 -3.42 4.88
C GLY A 25 17.77 -4.35 3.99
N GLU A 26 17.15 -5.38 4.56
CA GLU A 26 16.22 -6.25 3.86
C GLU A 26 14.83 -5.60 3.77
N TRP A 27 14.23 -5.67 2.58
CA TRP A 27 12.87 -5.20 2.32
C TRP A 27 12.06 -6.32 1.65
N ASN A 28 10.91 -6.62 2.24
CA ASN A 28 9.93 -7.55 1.71
C ASN A 28 8.85 -6.79 0.94
N TYR A 29 8.62 -7.20 -0.31
CA TYR A 29 7.66 -6.57 -1.21
C TYR A 29 6.43 -7.44 -1.35
N SER A 30 5.26 -6.86 -1.08
CA SER A 30 3.97 -7.55 -1.20
C SER A 30 3.03 -6.72 -2.05
N THR A 31 2.34 -7.37 -2.99
CA THR A 31 1.35 -6.73 -3.87
C THR A 31 -0.05 -7.01 -3.35
N TYR A 32 -0.86 -5.96 -3.27
CA TYR A 32 -2.26 -6.02 -2.85
C TYR A 32 -3.16 -5.54 -3.99
N PRO A 33 -4.38 -6.09 -4.12
CA PRO A 33 -5.29 -5.76 -5.21
C PRO A 33 -5.84 -4.33 -5.13
N ASN A 34 -5.78 -3.68 -3.97
CA ASN A 34 -6.32 -2.34 -3.76
C ASN A 34 -5.55 -1.59 -2.66
N TRP A 35 -5.75 -0.27 -2.62
CA TRP A 35 -5.12 0.63 -1.66
C TRP A 35 -5.51 0.33 -0.21
N ASP A 36 -6.77 -0.02 0.04
CA ASP A 36 -7.27 -0.23 1.41
C ASP A 36 -6.60 -1.46 2.05
N GLU A 37 -6.47 -2.56 1.30
CA GLU A 37 -5.73 -3.75 1.74
C GLU A 37 -4.25 -3.48 1.93
N ALA A 38 -3.62 -2.74 1.01
CA ALA A 38 -2.23 -2.31 1.15
C ALA A 38 -2.02 -1.46 2.42
N MET A 39 -2.94 -0.54 2.70
CA MET A 39 -2.89 0.35 3.86
C MET A 39 -3.11 -0.43 5.16
N GLU A 40 -4.03 -1.39 5.20
CA GLU A 40 -4.18 -2.27 6.36
C GLU A 40 -2.91 -3.09 6.62
N ALA A 41 -2.26 -3.62 5.58
CA ALA A 41 -0.99 -4.32 5.72
C ALA A 41 0.13 -3.40 6.26
N VAL A 42 0.21 -2.14 5.79
CA VAL A 42 1.14 -1.14 6.33
C VAL A 42 0.85 -0.85 7.80
N LYS A 43 -0.41 -0.68 8.19
CA LYS A 43 -0.81 -0.47 9.59
C LYS A 43 -0.41 -1.66 10.47
N VAL A 44 -0.62 -2.89 10.00
CA VAL A 44 -0.24 -4.11 10.72
C VAL A 44 1.27 -4.19 10.89
N ALA A 45 2.06 -3.95 9.85
CA ALA A 45 3.52 -3.95 9.93
C ALA A 45 4.04 -2.90 10.92
N ARG A 46 3.48 -1.68 10.90
CA ARG A 46 3.83 -0.63 11.87
C ARG A 46 3.45 -0.98 13.30
N ARG A 47 2.32 -1.65 13.52
CA ARG A 47 1.93 -2.16 14.85
C ARG A 47 2.89 -3.22 15.38
N GLN A 48 3.55 -3.96 14.49
CA GLN A 48 4.60 -4.91 14.82
C GLN A 48 5.98 -4.24 15.03
N GLY A 49 6.05 -2.90 14.93
CA GLY A 49 7.30 -2.15 15.08
C GLY A 49 8.19 -2.14 13.83
N LYS A 50 7.71 -2.63 12.70
CA LYS A 50 8.46 -2.69 11.43
C LYS A 50 8.25 -1.42 10.60
N ALA A 51 9.28 -1.01 9.87
CA ALA A 51 9.10 0.02 8.85
C ALA A 51 8.24 -0.52 7.69
N ALA A 52 7.29 0.29 7.21
CA ALA A 52 6.40 -0.08 6.11
C ALA A 52 6.01 1.15 5.29
N VAL A 53 6.15 1.04 3.97
CA VAL A 53 5.92 2.11 2.99
C VAL A 53 5.17 1.58 1.77
N ILE A 54 4.39 2.46 1.13
CA ILE A 54 3.87 2.20 -0.21
C ILE A 54 5.03 2.37 -1.19
N TYR A 55 5.31 1.36 -2.00
CA TYR A 55 6.38 1.37 -2.99
C TYR A 55 5.88 1.85 -4.36
N SER A 56 4.74 1.32 -4.81
CA SER A 56 4.11 1.70 -6.08
C SER A 56 2.64 1.32 -6.05
N GLY A 57 1.75 2.21 -6.46
CA GLY A 57 0.32 1.91 -6.52
C GLY A 57 -0.52 3.17 -6.57
N ALA A 58 -1.80 2.98 -6.27
CA ALA A 58 -2.83 3.99 -6.14
C ALA A 58 -2.28 5.30 -5.55
N THR A 59 -2.04 6.31 -6.38
CA THR A 59 -1.61 7.61 -5.87
C THR A 59 -2.86 8.33 -5.39
N PRO A 60 -3.00 8.66 -4.10
CA PRO A 60 -4.15 9.43 -3.65
C PRO A 60 -4.15 10.81 -4.36
N PRO A 61 -5.32 11.35 -4.71
CA PRO A 61 -5.45 12.63 -5.41
C PRO A 61 -4.93 13.82 -4.60
#